data_AF-A0A3L7AUG7-F1
#
_entry.id   AF-A0A3L7AUG7-F1
#
_cell.length_a   1.000
_cell.length_b   1.000
_cell.length_c   1.000
_cell.angle_alpha   90.00
_cell.angle_beta   90.00
_cell.angle_gamma   90.00
#
_symmetry.space_group_name_H-M   'P 1'
#
loop_
_entity.id
_entity.type
_entity.pdbx_description
1 polymer ?
#
loop_
_entity_poly.entity_id
_entity_poly.type
_entity_poly.pdbx_seq_one_letter_code
_entity_poly.pdbx_strand_id
1 'polypeptide(L)'
;MELRRTKNGSISRGEFADPELVQKFETLTRRSISLLSAFRSSGVHGLYEEMGDEEFLDFIDFLLFHMAQFGRQGTGVIKRLEDLLHDAGSEWTVGHRNNHISLEKRVAEGVSIGISEVIAHSGNAGELLAEAWNAAFGRSPDAEEAYEKAIKAVEAAGASIVTPNNKRATLGTMVRDMKAQKDWGLDLSAPHADVPVKMAEALWIGQESRHGGNGYRKPTQAEAEAAVMLAIPLVQWFSSSAISRRA
;
A
#
# COMPACT_ATOMS: atom_id res chain seq x y z
N MET A 1 -25.83 10.00 7.71
CA MET A 1 -25.57 11.00 6.65
C MET A 1 -25.76 10.32 5.31
N GLU A 2 -26.91 10.47 4.65
CA GLU A 2 -27.10 9.93 3.30
C GLU A 2 -26.40 10.82 2.26
N LEU A 3 -25.70 10.17 1.34
CA LEU A 3 -25.36 10.73 0.04
C LEU A 3 -26.15 9.94 -1.02
N ARG A 4 -27.39 10.37 -1.31
CA ARG A 4 -28.19 9.79 -2.40
C ARG A 4 -28.04 10.59 -3.68
N ARG A 5 -27.65 9.94 -4.78
CA ARG A 5 -27.66 10.56 -6.11
C ARG A 5 -29.09 10.69 -6.61
N THR A 6 -29.62 11.90 -6.70
CA THR A 6 -30.95 12.14 -7.26
C THR A 6 -30.92 11.98 -8.79
N LYS A 7 -32.10 11.83 -9.41
CA LYS A 7 -32.25 11.65 -10.88
C LYS A 7 -31.64 12.78 -11.74
N ASN A 8 -31.37 13.93 -11.13
CA ASN A 8 -30.75 15.12 -11.69
C ASN A 8 -29.29 15.33 -11.24
N GLY A 9 -28.67 14.37 -10.56
CA GLY A 9 -27.26 14.41 -10.15
C GLY A 9 -26.95 15.23 -8.90
N SER A 10 -27.96 15.73 -8.18
CA SER A 10 -27.78 16.37 -6.87
C SER A 10 -27.77 15.34 -5.73
N ILE A 11 -27.36 15.75 -4.53
CA ILE A 11 -27.34 14.87 -3.36
C ILE A 11 -28.41 15.30 -2.34
N SER A 12 -29.29 14.38 -1.94
CA SER A 12 -30.28 14.60 -0.88
C SER A 12 -29.80 14.05 0.46
N ARG A 13 -29.96 14.83 1.53
CA ARG A 13 -29.71 14.41 2.92
C ARG A 13 -30.93 13.67 3.49
N GLY A 14 -30.94 12.35 3.45
CA GLY A 14 -31.74 11.49 4.35
C GLY A 14 -30.89 10.76 5.40
N GLU A 15 -31.52 9.88 6.19
CA GLU A 15 -30.99 9.33 7.45
C GLU A 15 -30.48 7.87 7.38
N PHE A 16 -30.57 7.16 6.25
CA PHE A 16 -30.24 5.72 6.12
C PHE A 16 -29.21 5.43 5.01
N ALA A 17 -28.16 4.64 5.30
CA ALA A 17 -27.23 4.16 4.25
C ALA A 17 -27.97 3.60 3.02
N ASP A 18 -27.40 3.77 1.81
CA ASP A 18 -28.09 3.36 0.59
C ASP A 18 -28.23 1.81 0.52
N PRO A 19 -29.46 1.24 0.51
CA PRO A 19 -29.64 -0.21 0.40
C PRO A 19 -29.01 -0.82 -0.86
N GLU A 20 -28.77 -0.02 -1.90
CA GLU A 20 -28.08 -0.46 -3.11
C GLU A 20 -26.59 -0.71 -2.86
N LEU A 21 -25.93 0.10 -2.01
CA LEU A 21 -24.54 -0.11 -1.63
C LEU A 21 -24.37 -1.35 -0.76
N VAL A 22 -25.32 -1.62 0.14
CA VAL A 22 -25.35 -2.85 0.95
C VAL A 22 -25.47 -4.08 0.04
N GLN A 23 -26.43 -4.09 -0.89
CA GLN A 23 -26.59 -5.18 -1.86
C GLN A 23 -25.37 -5.38 -2.75
N LYS A 24 -24.76 -4.28 -3.19
CA LYS A 24 -23.56 -4.34 -4.01
C LYS A 24 -22.40 -4.97 -3.24
N PHE A 25 -22.22 -4.60 -1.97
CA PHE A 25 -21.22 -5.22 -1.10
C PHE A 25 -21.51 -6.72 -0.94
N GLU A 26 -22.73 -7.12 -0.56
CA GLU A 26 -23.15 -8.52 -0.45
C GLU A 26 -22.82 -9.34 -1.71
N THR A 27 -23.11 -8.76 -2.89
CA THR A 27 -22.88 -9.41 -4.19
C THR A 27 -21.39 -9.60 -4.45
N LEU A 28 -20.57 -8.58 -4.19
CA LEU A 28 -19.12 -8.63 -4.41
C LEU A 28 -18.42 -9.59 -3.45
N THR A 29 -18.85 -9.63 -2.20
CA THR A 29 -18.29 -10.54 -1.18
C THR A 29 -18.94 -11.93 -1.22
N ARG A 30 -19.97 -12.12 -2.04
CA ARG A 30 -20.75 -13.37 -2.16
C ARG A 30 -21.29 -13.83 -0.80
N ARG A 31 -21.76 -12.87 0.00
CA ARG A 31 -22.26 -13.13 1.35
C ARG A 31 -23.44 -14.10 1.30
N SER A 32 -23.45 -15.06 2.22
CA SER A 32 -24.48 -16.12 2.27
C SER A 32 -25.79 -15.66 2.93
N ILE A 33 -25.74 -14.65 3.81
CA ILE A 33 -26.87 -14.11 4.54
C ILE A 33 -27.04 -12.64 4.16
N SER A 34 -28.26 -12.24 3.78
CA SER A 34 -28.52 -10.85 3.44
C SER A 34 -28.58 -9.97 4.69
N LEU A 35 -27.82 -8.90 4.64
CA LEU A 35 -27.76 -7.76 5.55
C LEU A 35 -28.95 -6.81 5.40
N LEU A 36 -29.73 -6.91 4.31
CA LEU A 36 -30.84 -5.99 4.06
C LEU A 36 -31.92 -6.04 5.13
N SER A 37 -32.20 -7.20 5.72
CA SER A 37 -33.18 -7.34 6.79
C SER A 37 -32.72 -6.57 8.03
N ALA A 38 -31.50 -6.83 8.49
CA ALA A 38 -30.88 -6.16 9.64
C ALA A 38 -30.71 -4.66 9.41
N PHE A 39 -30.32 -4.26 8.19
CA PHE A 39 -30.21 -2.87 7.81
C PHE A 39 -31.56 -2.14 7.84
N ARG A 40 -32.63 -2.78 7.34
CA ARG A 40 -33.98 -2.21 7.36
C ARG A 40 -34.57 -2.14 8.78
N SER A 41 -34.23 -3.08 9.66
CA SER A 41 -34.76 -3.10 11.02
C SER A 41 -34.00 -2.15 11.95
N SER A 42 -32.67 -2.09 11.82
CA SER A 42 -31.78 -1.51 12.84
C SER A 42 -30.71 -0.57 12.26
N GLY A 43 -30.78 -0.25 10.96
CA GLY A 43 -29.84 0.65 10.30
C GLY A 43 -28.38 0.15 10.33
N VAL A 44 -27.44 1.08 10.45
CA VAL A 44 -25.99 0.78 10.49
C VAL A 44 -25.62 -0.08 11.69
N HIS A 45 -26.30 0.07 12.83
CA HIS A 45 -26.07 -0.77 13.99
C HIS A 45 -26.40 -2.24 13.70
N GLY A 46 -27.52 -2.51 13.00
CA GLY A 46 -27.84 -3.87 12.54
C GLY A 46 -26.82 -4.45 11.56
N LEU A 47 -26.25 -3.61 10.68
CA LEU A 47 -25.15 -4.04 9.81
C LEU A 47 -23.94 -4.47 10.63
N TYR A 48 -23.55 -3.66 11.61
CA TYR A 48 -22.40 -3.94 12.45
C TYR A 48 -22.57 -5.23 13.27
N GLU A 49 -23.74 -5.45 13.89
CA GLU A 49 -24.04 -6.68 14.64
C GLU A 49 -23.96 -7.93 13.75
N GLU A 50 -24.43 -7.87 12.51
CA GLU A 50 -24.41 -9.01 11.58
C GLU A 50 -23.03 -9.25 10.93
N MET A 51 -22.25 -8.18 10.69
CA MET A 51 -20.94 -8.26 10.06
C MET A 51 -19.84 -8.63 11.07
N GLY A 52 -19.97 -8.16 12.32
CA GLY A 52 -18.85 -8.11 13.25
C GLY A 52 -17.76 -7.14 12.80
N ASP A 53 -16.66 -7.09 13.56
CA ASP A 53 -15.62 -6.07 13.39
C ASP A 53 -14.98 -6.11 12.01
N GLU A 54 -14.35 -7.23 11.63
CA GLU A 54 -13.53 -7.35 10.42
C GLU A 54 -14.29 -7.07 9.12
N GLU A 55 -15.48 -7.66 8.95
CA GLU A 55 -16.27 -7.44 7.74
C GLU A 55 -16.88 -6.04 7.71
N PHE A 56 -17.28 -5.48 8.86
CA PHE A 56 -17.76 -4.10 8.89
C PHE A 56 -16.65 -3.15 8.49
N LEU A 57 -15.43 -3.46 8.93
CA LEU A 57 -14.21 -2.81 8.55
C LEU A 57 -13.98 -2.92 7.02
N ASP A 58 -14.17 -4.09 6.39
CA ASP A 58 -14.11 -4.23 4.92
C ASP A 58 -15.23 -3.46 4.21
N PHE A 59 -16.41 -3.36 4.83
CA PHE A 59 -17.50 -2.55 4.32
C PHE A 59 -17.15 -1.05 4.36
N ILE A 60 -16.44 -0.57 5.38
CA ILE A 60 -15.92 0.81 5.42
C ILE A 60 -14.90 1.05 4.29
N ASP A 61 -13.97 0.13 4.04
CA ASP A 61 -13.02 0.22 2.91
C ASP A 61 -13.75 0.27 1.56
N PHE A 62 -14.78 -0.57 1.39
CA PHE A 62 -15.67 -0.53 0.23
C PHE A 62 -16.39 0.82 0.09
N LEU A 63 -16.90 1.38 1.19
CA LEU A 63 -17.58 2.68 1.17
C LEU A 63 -16.63 3.81 0.81
N LEU A 64 -15.39 3.82 1.30
CA LEU A 64 -14.37 4.80 0.95
C LEU A 64 -14.15 4.89 -0.57
N PHE A 65 -14.00 3.73 -1.22
CA PHE A 65 -13.87 3.64 -2.68
C PHE A 65 -15.04 4.31 -3.39
N HIS A 66 -16.27 4.06 -2.93
CA HIS A 66 -17.49 4.62 -3.52
C HIS A 66 -17.61 6.12 -3.26
N MET A 67 -17.30 6.56 -2.04
CA MET A 67 -17.38 7.96 -1.63
C MET A 67 -16.44 8.84 -2.45
N ALA A 68 -15.24 8.33 -2.78
CA ALA A 68 -14.28 9.05 -3.62
C ALA A 68 -14.86 9.42 -5.01
N GLN A 69 -15.81 8.65 -5.53
CA GLN A 69 -16.45 8.89 -6.84
C GLN A 69 -17.45 10.07 -6.82
N PHE A 70 -17.85 10.57 -5.65
CA PHE A 70 -18.80 11.68 -5.51
C PHE A 70 -18.13 13.08 -5.45
N GLY A 71 -16.84 13.16 -5.77
CA GLY A 71 -16.10 14.43 -5.81
C GLY A 71 -16.16 15.18 -4.48
N ARG A 72 -16.40 16.51 -4.53
CA ARG A 72 -16.35 17.38 -3.32
C ARG A 72 -17.23 16.91 -2.17
N GLN A 73 -18.37 16.29 -2.46
CA GLN A 73 -19.27 15.82 -1.40
C GLN A 73 -18.72 14.59 -0.69
N GLY A 74 -18.07 13.69 -1.43
CA GLY A 74 -17.35 12.54 -0.89
C GLY A 74 -16.16 12.94 -0.03
N THR A 75 -15.39 13.95 -0.46
CA THR A 75 -14.20 14.45 0.27
C THR A 75 -14.54 14.85 1.72
N GLY A 76 -15.68 15.51 1.94
CA GLY A 76 -16.10 15.90 3.29
C GLY A 76 -16.42 14.71 4.21
N VAL A 77 -16.88 13.59 3.66
CA VAL A 77 -17.16 12.35 4.41
C VAL A 77 -15.86 11.65 4.77
N ILE A 78 -14.99 11.51 3.78
CA ILE A 78 -13.69 10.84 3.92
C ILE A 78 -12.86 11.55 4.98
N LYS A 79 -12.83 12.89 4.96
CA LYS A 79 -12.14 13.67 5.99
C LYS A 79 -12.70 13.44 7.39
N ARG A 80 -14.03 13.39 7.56
CA ARG A 80 -14.64 13.10 8.86
C ARG A 80 -14.32 11.69 9.37
N LEU A 81 -14.22 10.72 8.46
CA LEU A 81 -13.79 9.37 8.84
C LEU A 81 -12.32 9.38 9.27
N GLU A 82 -11.45 10.07 8.53
CA GLU A 82 -10.04 10.23 8.91
C GLU A 82 -9.89 10.88 10.29
N ASP A 83 -10.60 11.99 10.54
CA ASP A 83 -10.61 12.68 11.84
C ASP A 83 -11.10 11.72 12.95
N LEU A 84 -12.17 10.95 12.70
CA LEU A 84 -12.70 9.98 13.65
C LEU A 84 -11.70 8.85 13.97
N LEU A 85 -11.08 8.28 12.94
CA LEU A 85 -10.08 7.22 13.09
C LEU A 85 -8.87 7.73 13.87
N HIS A 86 -8.45 8.97 13.61
CA HIS A 86 -7.38 9.63 14.34
C HIS A 86 -7.74 9.86 15.82
N ASP A 87 -8.86 10.52 16.09
CA ASP A 87 -9.31 10.87 17.44
C ASP A 87 -9.57 9.62 18.30
N ALA A 88 -10.00 8.52 17.69
CA ALA A 88 -10.21 7.24 18.35
C ALA A 88 -8.91 6.44 18.60
N GLY A 89 -7.76 6.91 18.09
CA GLY A 89 -6.50 6.16 18.17
C GLY A 89 -6.53 4.85 17.38
N SER A 90 -7.28 4.81 16.28
CA SER A 90 -7.43 3.61 15.46
C SER A 90 -6.11 3.19 14.82
N GLU A 91 -5.89 1.88 14.74
CA GLU A 91 -4.82 1.29 13.94
C GLU A 91 -5.02 1.52 12.44
N TRP A 92 -6.22 1.90 12.00
CA TRP A 92 -6.54 2.18 10.61
C TRP A 92 -6.55 3.68 10.33
N THR A 93 -6.18 4.04 9.11
CA THR A 93 -6.23 5.41 8.57
C THR A 93 -6.68 5.36 7.12
N VAL A 94 -7.15 6.49 6.59
CA VAL A 94 -7.44 6.64 5.18
C VAL A 94 -6.14 6.81 4.40
N GLY A 95 -5.93 5.93 3.45
CA GLY A 95 -4.79 5.93 2.54
C GLY A 95 -5.20 5.72 1.09
N HIS A 96 -4.27 5.21 0.29
CA HIS A 96 -4.43 5.07 -1.15
C HIS A 96 -3.99 3.70 -1.69
N ARG A 97 -4.92 2.97 -2.31
CA ARG A 97 -4.68 1.71 -3.03
C ARG A 97 -4.94 1.85 -4.52
N ASN A 98 -3.87 1.80 -5.33
CA ASN A 98 -3.96 1.95 -6.79
C ASN A 98 -4.74 3.21 -7.21
N ASN A 99 -4.38 4.36 -6.64
CA ASN A 99 -5.06 5.66 -6.81
C ASN A 99 -6.51 5.73 -6.30
N HIS A 100 -6.99 4.72 -5.59
CA HIS A 100 -8.30 4.76 -4.92
C HIS A 100 -8.15 5.00 -3.44
N ILE A 101 -9.11 5.70 -2.84
CA ILE A 101 -9.17 5.89 -1.40
C ILE A 101 -9.56 4.56 -0.74
N SER A 102 -8.79 4.16 0.26
CA SER A 102 -8.96 2.90 0.99
C SER A 102 -8.51 3.05 2.43
N LEU A 103 -8.74 2.03 3.25
CA LEU A 103 -8.10 1.90 4.55
C LEU A 103 -6.70 1.27 4.41
N GLU A 104 -5.77 1.78 5.20
CA GLU A 104 -4.45 1.22 5.41
C GLU A 104 -4.08 1.29 6.90
N LYS A 105 -3.15 0.44 7.32
CA LYS A 105 -2.61 0.44 8.68
C LYS A 105 -1.85 1.73 8.90
N ARG A 106 -2.08 2.32 10.06
CA ARG A 106 -1.40 3.52 10.52
C ARG A 106 0.07 3.20 10.79
N VAL A 107 0.92 4.03 10.21
CA VAL A 107 2.35 4.11 10.52
C VAL A 107 2.66 5.46 11.16
N ALA A 108 3.87 5.62 11.69
CA ALA A 108 4.31 6.92 12.18
C ALA A 108 4.21 7.98 11.05
N GLU A 109 3.78 9.20 11.39
CA GLU A 109 3.52 10.27 10.42
C GLU A 109 4.72 10.53 9.49
N GLY A 110 5.94 10.59 10.04
CA GLY A 110 7.16 10.76 9.24
C GLY A 110 7.41 9.62 8.24
N VAL A 111 6.96 8.39 8.54
CA VAL A 111 7.02 7.27 7.60
C VAL A 111 6.00 7.47 6.49
N SER A 112 4.76 7.83 6.83
CA SER A 112 3.66 8.07 5.87
C SER A 112 4.00 9.21 4.89
N ILE A 113 4.55 10.32 5.39
CA ILE A 113 5.02 11.43 4.56
C ILE A 113 6.16 10.96 3.64
N GLY A 114 7.16 10.27 4.21
CA GLY A 114 8.32 9.78 3.47
C GLY A 114 7.94 8.83 2.33
N ILE A 115 7.08 7.83 2.59
CA ILE A 115 6.63 6.91 1.53
C ILE A 115 5.85 7.64 0.44
N SER A 116 4.96 8.57 0.83
CA SER A 116 4.14 9.33 -0.11
C SER A 116 5.00 10.16 -1.07
N GLU A 117 6.05 10.81 -0.55
CA GLU A 117 7.01 11.56 -1.37
C GLU A 117 7.77 10.65 -2.34
N VAL A 118 8.23 9.48 -1.88
CA VAL A 118 8.96 8.54 -2.74
C VAL A 118 8.08 7.99 -3.85
N ILE A 119 6.84 7.59 -3.53
CA ILE A 119 5.86 7.12 -4.52
C ILE A 119 5.62 8.19 -5.58
N ALA A 120 5.40 9.45 -5.17
CA ALA A 120 5.05 10.54 -6.09
C ALA A 120 6.18 10.91 -7.06
N HIS A 121 7.45 10.71 -6.67
CA HIS A 121 8.60 11.22 -7.43
C HIS A 121 9.46 10.13 -8.10
N SER A 122 9.10 8.85 -8.00
CA SER A 122 9.92 7.73 -8.50
C SER A 122 9.34 7.00 -9.73
N GLY A 123 8.33 7.58 -10.40
CA GLY A 123 7.73 7.02 -11.62
C GLY A 123 7.28 5.56 -11.45
N ASN A 124 7.65 4.68 -12.39
CA ASN A 124 7.33 3.25 -12.34
C ASN A 124 7.84 2.55 -11.05
N ALA A 125 8.97 2.99 -10.49
CA ALA A 125 9.43 2.46 -9.21
C ALA A 125 8.51 2.89 -8.05
N GLY A 126 7.98 4.11 -8.12
CA GLY A 126 6.98 4.62 -7.18
C GLY A 126 5.66 3.87 -7.26
N GLU A 127 5.18 3.53 -8.47
CA GLU A 127 3.97 2.72 -8.67
C GLU A 127 4.13 1.31 -8.06
N LEU A 128 5.25 0.64 -8.33
CA LEU A 128 5.56 -0.67 -7.73
C LEU A 128 5.70 -0.60 -6.21
N LEU A 129 6.27 0.50 -5.69
CA LEU A 129 6.39 0.71 -4.26
C LEU A 129 5.03 0.97 -3.61
N ALA A 130 4.11 1.66 -4.29
CA ALA A 130 2.73 1.83 -3.84
C ALA A 130 1.99 0.49 -3.79
N GLU A 131 2.16 -0.38 -4.79
CA GLU A 131 1.62 -1.73 -4.77
C GLU A 131 2.20 -2.54 -3.59
N ALA A 132 3.51 -2.46 -3.36
CA ALA A 132 4.18 -3.10 -2.24
C ALA A 132 3.64 -2.62 -0.87
N TRP A 133 3.49 -1.31 -0.71
CA TRP A 133 2.92 -0.68 0.48
C TRP A 133 1.50 -1.17 0.75
N ASN A 134 0.66 -1.19 -0.28
CA ASN A 134 -0.72 -1.65 -0.16
C ASN A 134 -0.84 -3.14 0.16
N ALA A 135 0.04 -3.97 -0.41
CA ALA A 135 0.07 -5.39 -0.09
C ALA A 135 0.58 -5.65 1.33
N ALA A 136 1.42 -4.78 1.91
CA ALA A 136 1.87 -4.92 3.30
C ALA A 136 0.88 -4.31 4.30
N PHE A 137 0.47 -3.07 4.08
CA PHE A 137 -0.25 -2.27 5.08
C PHE A 137 -1.75 -2.10 4.75
N GLY A 138 -2.24 -2.58 3.62
CA GLY A 138 -3.65 -2.53 3.26
C GLY A 138 -4.51 -3.53 4.05
N ARG A 139 -5.82 -3.51 3.76
CA ARG A 139 -6.80 -4.34 4.48
C ARG A 139 -6.66 -5.84 4.34
N SER A 140 -6.31 -6.28 3.14
CA SER A 140 -6.09 -7.68 2.84
C SER A 140 -4.61 -7.84 2.51
N PRO A 141 -3.74 -7.92 3.53
CA PRO A 141 -2.31 -7.98 3.29
C PRO A 141 -1.94 -9.27 2.55
N ASP A 142 -1.02 -9.14 1.60
CA ASP A 142 -0.38 -10.24 0.89
C ASP A 142 1.13 -10.07 1.05
N ALA A 143 1.69 -10.80 2.02
CA ALA A 143 3.10 -10.73 2.36
C ALA A 143 4.03 -11.17 1.20
N GLU A 144 3.57 -12.06 0.32
CA GLU A 144 4.35 -12.51 -0.83
C GLU A 144 4.38 -11.43 -1.91
N GLU A 145 3.22 -10.87 -2.25
CA GLU A 145 3.12 -9.76 -3.19
C GLU A 145 3.88 -8.52 -2.69
N ALA A 146 3.72 -8.15 -1.42
CA ALA A 146 4.42 -7.02 -0.83
C ALA A 146 5.94 -7.11 -0.99
N TYR A 147 6.51 -8.27 -0.65
CA TYR A 147 7.95 -8.49 -0.77
C TYR A 147 8.39 -8.47 -2.24
N GLU A 148 7.67 -9.16 -3.13
CA GLU A 148 7.98 -9.21 -4.55
C GLU A 148 7.96 -7.81 -5.19
N LYS A 149 6.94 -7.01 -4.87
CA LYS A 149 6.80 -5.65 -5.38
C LYS A 149 7.85 -4.70 -4.81
N ALA A 150 8.25 -4.87 -3.55
CA ALA A 150 9.36 -4.11 -2.95
C ALA A 150 10.67 -4.34 -3.72
N ILE A 151 10.99 -5.59 -4.09
CA ILE A 151 12.15 -5.90 -4.92
C ILE A 151 12.03 -5.24 -6.30
N LYS A 152 10.88 -5.40 -6.96
CA LYS A 152 10.64 -4.83 -8.29
C LYS A 152 10.74 -3.30 -8.29
N ALA A 153 10.32 -2.64 -7.21
CA ALA A 153 10.46 -1.19 -7.07
C ALA A 153 11.93 -0.77 -7.06
N VAL A 154 12.78 -1.46 -6.28
CA VAL A 154 14.23 -1.21 -6.24
C VAL A 154 14.88 -1.50 -7.59
N GLU A 155 14.50 -2.61 -8.24
CA GLU A 155 14.96 -2.94 -9.59
C GLU A 155 14.61 -1.83 -10.59
N ALA A 156 13.37 -1.37 -10.59
CA ALA A 156 12.90 -0.30 -11.48
C ALA A 156 13.63 1.02 -11.26
N ALA A 157 13.96 1.36 -10.00
CA ALA A 157 14.69 2.59 -9.68
C ALA A 157 16.16 2.53 -10.08
N GLY A 158 16.82 1.39 -9.87
CA GLY A 158 18.28 1.28 -9.97
C GLY A 158 18.83 0.60 -11.22
N ALA A 159 18.04 -0.18 -11.97
CA ALA A 159 18.56 -1.04 -13.04
C ALA A 159 19.33 -0.28 -14.13
N SER A 160 18.77 0.84 -14.61
CA SER A 160 19.40 1.67 -15.65
C SER A 160 20.67 2.37 -15.17
N ILE A 161 20.82 2.56 -13.85
CA ILE A 161 21.97 3.24 -13.22
C ILE A 161 23.08 2.22 -12.96
N VAL A 162 22.73 1.07 -12.38
CA VAL A 162 23.68 0.05 -11.94
C VAL A 162 24.18 -0.81 -13.09
N THR A 163 23.27 -1.22 -13.98
CA THR A 163 23.53 -2.23 -15.02
C THR A 163 22.85 -1.82 -16.35
N PRO A 164 23.21 -0.65 -16.93
CA PRO A 164 22.52 -0.07 -18.09
C PRO A 164 22.46 -0.98 -19.32
N ASN A 165 23.40 -1.92 -19.43
CA ASN A 165 23.50 -2.85 -20.57
C ASN A 165 22.71 -4.15 -20.34
N ASN A 166 22.20 -4.40 -19.14
CA ASN A 166 21.46 -5.61 -18.82
C ASN A 166 19.94 -5.38 -18.97
N LYS A 167 19.40 -5.73 -20.13
CA LYS A 167 17.96 -5.64 -20.42
C LYS A 167 17.07 -6.57 -19.57
N ARG A 168 17.66 -7.49 -18.81
CA ARG A 168 16.98 -8.42 -17.89
C ARG A 168 17.54 -8.25 -16.48
N ALA A 169 17.77 -7.01 -16.09
CA ALA A 169 18.24 -6.67 -14.76
C ALA A 169 17.27 -7.23 -13.70
N THR A 170 17.84 -7.89 -12.71
CA THR A 170 17.21 -8.28 -11.46
C THR A 170 18.03 -7.73 -10.30
N LEU A 171 17.46 -7.68 -9.11
CA LEU A 171 18.12 -7.18 -7.91
C LEU A 171 19.40 -7.98 -7.62
N GLY A 172 19.38 -9.30 -7.83
CA GLY A 172 20.56 -10.15 -7.70
C GLY A 172 21.67 -9.77 -8.69
N THR A 173 21.34 -9.48 -9.95
CA THR A 173 22.34 -9.01 -10.92
C THR A 173 22.86 -7.61 -10.60
N MET A 174 22.00 -6.71 -10.09
CA MET A 174 22.40 -5.39 -9.62
C MET A 174 23.36 -5.48 -8.44
N VAL A 175 23.03 -6.27 -7.40
CA VAL A 175 23.90 -6.50 -6.24
C VAL A 175 25.26 -7.04 -6.66
N ARG A 176 25.28 -8.02 -7.58
CA ARG A 176 26.52 -8.55 -8.16
C ARG A 176 27.36 -7.45 -8.84
N ASP A 177 26.72 -6.63 -9.67
CA ASP A 177 27.41 -5.57 -10.42
C ASP A 177 27.94 -4.47 -9.49
N MET A 178 27.14 -4.04 -8.51
CA MET A 178 27.56 -3.05 -7.51
C MET A 178 28.78 -3.52 -6.71
N LYS A 179 28.78 -4.79 -6.27
CA LYS A 179 29.92 -5.40 -5.57
C LYS A 179 31.18 -5.49 -6.43
N ALA A 180 31.04 -5.72 -7.74
CA ALA A 180 32.16 -5.77 -8.66
C ALA A 180 32.74 -4.38 -8.96
N GLN A 181 31.89 -3.35 -9.00
CA GLN A 181 32.27 -1.96 -9.29
C GLN A 181 33.02 -1.30 -8.10
N LYS A 182 32.70 -1.69 -6.86
CA LYS A 182 33.42 -1.32 -5.60
C LYS A 182 33.46 0.17 -5.25
N ASP A 183 32.88 1.04 -6.06
CA ASP A 183 32.93 2.49 -5.91
C ASP A 183 31.55 3.11 -5.65
N TRP A 184 30.55 2.32 -5.28
CA TRP A 184 29.23 2.85 -4.90
C TRP A 184 29.27 3.55 -3.54
N GLY A 185 28.67 4.73 -3.47
CA GLY A 185 28.52 5.48 -2.24
C GLY A 185 27.22 6.28 -2.20
N LEU A 186 26.57 6.26 -1.04
CA LEU A 186 25.54 7.21 -0.65
C LEU A 186 26.16 8.60 -0.37
N ASP A 187 25.41 9.68 -0.58
CA ASP A 187 25.77 11.07 -0.23
C ASP A 187 25.84 11.27 1.30
N LEU A 188 26.74 10.55 1.94
CA LEU A 188 27.10 10.67 3.35
C LEU A 188 28.61 10.89 3.45
N SER A 189 29.01 11.83 4.30
CA SER A 189 30.42 12.02 4.66
C SER A 189 30.87 10.94 5.65
N ALA A 190 30.86 9.67 5.22
CA ALA A 190 31.18 8.52 6.05
C ALA A 190 32.01 7.46 5.28
N PRO A 191 32.91 6.71 5.95
CA PRO A 191 33.73 5.67 5.31
C PRO A 191 32.94 4.48 4.74
N HIS A 192 31.73 4.24 5.23
CA HIS A 192 30.87 3.10 4.85
C HIS A 192 29.66 3.56 4.03
N ALA A 193 29.91 4.39 3.02
CA ALA A 193 28.85 4.85 2.12
C ALA A 193 28.30 3.73 1.22
N ASP A 194 28.83 2.50 1.28
CA ASP A 194 28.40 1.31 0.56
C ASP A 194 27.16 0.61 1.18
N VAL A 195 26.62 1.14 2.29
CA VAL A 195 25.40 0.64 2.97
C VAL A 195 24.26 0.27 2.01
N PRO A 196 23.93 1.05 0.95
CA PRO A 196 22.88 0.66 0.02
C PRO A 196 23.12 -0.67 -0.71
N VAL A 197 24.38 -1.05 -0.96
CA VAL A 197 24.73 -2.36 -1.53
C VAL A 197 24.33 -3.49 -0.59
N LYS A 198 24.55 -3.29 0.72
CA LYS A 198 24.19 -4.25 1.76
C LYS A 198 22.69 -4.34 1.98
N MET A 199 21.98 -3.21 1.89
CA MET A 199 20.51 -3.20 1.96
C MET A 199 19.89 -3.93 0.75
N ALA A 200 20.36 -3.65 -0.46
CA ALA A 200 19.91 -4.34 -1.67
C ALA A 200 20.21 -5.86 -1.62
N GLU A 201 21.39 -6.22 -1.10
CA GLU A 201 21.77 -7.62 -0.85
C GLU A 201 20.84 -8.30 0.16
N ALA A 202 20.55 -7.65 1.30
CA ALA A 202 19.66 -8.19 2.32
C ALA A 202 18.25 -8.42 1.79
N LEU A 203 17.72 -7.46 1.03
CA LEU A 203 16.40 -7.57 0.38
C LEU A 203 16.37 -8.73 -0.63
N TRP A 204 17.44 -8.94 -1.39
CA TRP A 204 17.51 -10.02 -2.36
C TRP A 204 17.61 -11.42 -1.70
N ILE A 205 18.46 -11.57 -0.69
CA ILE A 205 18.68 -12.85 0.00
C ILE A 205 17.46 -13.26 0.82
N GLY A 206 16.74 -12.31 1.41
CA GLY A 206 15.59 -12.58 2.27
C GLY A 206 14.34 -13.10 1.54
N GLN A 207 14.29 -13.09 0.21
CA GLN A 207 13.14 -13.57 -0.55
C GLN A 207 13.14 -15.11 -0.68
N GLU A 208 12.78 -15.82 0.39
CA GLU A 208 12.75 -17.29 0.45
C GLU A 208 11.71 -17.93 -0.49
N SER A 209 10.69 -17.18 -0.93
CA SER A 209 9.64 -17.67 -1.82
C SER A 209 10.11 -17.95 -3.27
N ARG A 210 11.34 -17.57 -3.65
CA ARG A 210 11.87 -17.79 -5.02
C ARG A 210 12.33 -19.22 -5.30
N HIS A 211 12.46 -20.06 -4.29
CA HIS A 211 13.01 -21.41 -4.44
C HIS A 211 11.90 -22.46 -4.42
N GLY A 212 11.42 -22.87 -5.60
CA GLY A 212 10.42 -23.95 -5.75
C GLY A 212 10.87 -25.37 -5.36
N GLY A 213 12.00 -25.51 -4.65
CA GLY A 213 12.51 -26.77 -4.10
C GLY A 213 12.09 -26.98 -2.64
N ASN A 214 12.86 -27.77 -1.88
CA ASN A 214 12.55 -28.23 -0.51
C ASN A 214 12.51 -27.13 0.58
N GLY A 215 12.40 -25.85 0.22
CA GLY A 215 12.46 -24.71 1.13
C GLY A 215 11.56 -23.53 0.75
N TYR A 216 10.58 -23.72 -0.16
CA TYR A 216 9.59 -22.67 -0.43
C TYR A 216 8.80 -22.35 0.84
N ARG A 217 8.80 -21.07 1.21
CA ARG A 217 7.97 -20.53 2.28
C ARG A 217 7.50 -19.14 1.88
N LYS A 218 6.24 -18.82 2.16
CA LYS A 218 5.75 -17.45 2.06
C LYS A 218 6.40 -16.58 3.14
N PRO A 219 6.79 -15.33 2.83
CA PRO A 219 7.20 -14.38 3.85
C PRO A 219 6.11 -14.24 4.91
N THR A 220 6.53 -14.04 6.15
CA THR A 220 5.64 -13.57 7.21
C THR A 220 5.27 -12.12 6.96
N GLN A 221 4.19 -11.66 7.58
CA GLN A 221 3.78 -10.26 7.52
C GLN A 221 4.90 -9.31 7.97
N ALA A 222 5.60 -9.65 9.06
CA ALA A 222 6.70 -8.84 9.57
C ALA A 222 7.90 -8.78 8.59
N GLU A 223 8.22 -9.89 7.91
CA GLU A 223 9.26 -9.90 6.87
C GLU A 223 8.87 -9.03 5.67
N ALA A 224 7.60 -9.04 5.26
CA ALA A 224 7.09 -8.21 4.18
C ALA A 224 7.11 -6.72 4.53
N GLU A 225 6.62 -6.34 5.72
CA GLU A 225 6.67 -4.96 6.22
C GLU A 225 8.12 -4.46 6.31
N ALA A 226 9.04 -5.29 6.82
CA ALA A 226 10.47 -4.95 6.86
C ALA A 226 11.07 -4.77 5.47
N ALA A 227 10.71 -5.62 4.51
CA ALA A 227 11.17 -5.53 3.12
C ALA A 227 10.68 -4.24 2.43
N VAL A 228 9.40 -3.89 2.60
CA VAL A 228 8.84 -2.63 2.10
C VAL A 228 9.56 -1.43 2.73
N MET A 229 9.73 -1.43 4.05
CA MET A 229 10.41 -0.34 4.76
C MET A 229 11.88 -0.20 4.34
N LEU A 230 12.57 -1.30 4.02
CA LEU A 230 13.93 -1.28 3.50
C LEU A 230 14.02 -0.78 2.05
N ALA A 231 12.99 -1.07 1.24
CA ALA A 231 12.92 -0.65 -0.17
C ALA A 231 12.71 0.86 -0.34
N ILE A 232 11.97 1.50 0.57
CA ILE A 232 11.69 2.96 0.53
C ILE A 232 12.96 3.80 0.32
N PRO A 233 13.97 3.75 1.22
CA PRO A 233 15.18 4.54 1.06
C PRO A 233 15.98 4.14 -0.18
N LEU A 234 16.00 2.87 -0.58
CA LEU A 234 16.69 2.44 -1.79
C LEU A 234 16.08 3.07 -3.05
N VAL A 235 14.75 3.04 -3.18
CA VAL A 235 14.04 3.68 -4.30
C VAL A 235 14.28 5.19 -4.28
N GLN A 236 14.20 5.81 -3.11
CA GLN A 236 14.47 7.24 -2.95
C GLN A 236 15.90 7.62 -3.37
N TRP A 237 16.91 6.88 -2.92
CA TRP A 237 18.32 7.19 -3.20
C TRP A 237 18.68 6.98 -4.67
N PHE A 238 18.17 5.92 -5.30
CA PHE A 238 18.37 5.71 -6.74
C PHE A 238 17.68 6.81 -7.56
N SER A 239 16.43 7.15 -7.22
CA SER A 239 15.66 8.15 -7.97
C SER A 239 16.19 9.58 -7.80
N SER A 240 16.76 9.90 -6.64
CA SER A 240 17.38 11.21 -6.34
C SER A 240 18.85 11.32 -6.74
N SER A 241 19.47 10.24 -7.22
CA SER A 241 20.92 10.13 -7.46
C SER A 241 21.80 10.28 -6.21
N ALA A 242 21.23 10.21 -5.00
CA ALA A 242 21.97 10.24 -3.75
C ALA A 242 22.92 9.03 -3.61
N ILE A 243 22.56 7.90 -4.22
CA ILE A 243 23.47 6.78 -4.44
C ILE A 243 24.07 6.87 -5.84
N SER A 244 25.40 6.86 -5.92
CA SER A 244 26.14 6.94 -7.19
C SER A 244 27.53 6.33 -7.07
N ARG A 245 28.22 6.14 -8.20
CA ARG A 245 29.64 5.76 -8.21
C ARG A 245 30.52 6.96 -7.86
N ARG A 246 31.48 6.76 -6.96
CA ARG A 246 32.46 7.75 -6.48
C ARG A 246 33.80 7.49 -7.14
N ALA A 247 34.20 8.38 -8.03
CA ALA A 247 35.52 8.34 -8.65
C ALA A 247 36.63 8.65 -7.63
#